data_AF-A0A959TE69-F1
#
_entry.id   AF-A0A959TE69-F1
#
_cell.length_a   1.000
_cell.length_b   1.000
_cell.length_c   1.000
_cell.angle_alpha   90.00
_cell.angle_beta   90.00
_cell.angle_gamma   90.00
#
_symmetry.space_group_name_H-M   'P 1'
#
loop_
_entity.id
_entity.type
_entity.pdbx_description
1 polymer ?
#
loop_
_entity_poly.entity_id
_entity_poly.type
_entity_poly.pdbx_seq_one_letter_code
_entity_poly.pdbx_strand_id
1 'polypeptide(L)' 'VLRTDLSKTLPKVRIDRVQVEQVITNLVLNAVAATAPGGELLVSTEAKDGAVYLRVEDTGQG' A
#
# COMPACT_ATOMS: atom_id res chain seq x y z
N VAL A 1 -13.57 -2.78 -3.82
CA VAL A 1 -13.70 -1.75 -2.76
C VAL A 1 -12.32 -1.38 -2.26
N LEU A 2 -12.01 -0.08 -2.13
CA LEU A 2 -10.74 0.38 -1.57
C LEU A 2 -10.90 0.67 -0.08
N ARG A 3 -10.01 0.11 0.75
CA ARG A 3 -9.92 0.37 2.19
C ARG A 3 -8.52 0.81 2.55
N THR A 4 -8.42 1.59 3.62
CA THR A 4 -7.14 2.06 4.17
C THR A 4 -7.08 1.79 5.67
N ASP A 5 -5.91 1.33 6.11
CA ASP A 5 -5.56 1.16 7.52
C ASP A 5 -4.18 1.77 7.77
N LEU A 6 -4.16 3.10 7.84
CA LEU A 6 -2.93 3.87 7.92
C LEU A 6 -2.62 4.20 9.37
N SER A 7 -1.41 3.84 9.82
CA SER A 7 -0.94 4.23 11.13
C SER A 7 -0.96 5.75 11.29
N LYS A 8 -1.56 6.21 12.39
CA LYS A 8 -1.65 7.64 12.75
C LYS A 8 -0.31 8.20 13.24
N THR A 9 0.66 7.33 13.54
CA THR A 9 1.93 7.69 14.19
C THR A 9 3.10 6.98 13.52
N LEU A 10 3.43 7.42 12.29
CA LEU A 10 4.63 6.96 11.61
C LEU A 10 5.80 7.92 11.88
N PRO A 11 7.02 7.40 12.11
CA PRO A 11 8.21 8.23 12.14
C PRO A 11 8.49 8.84 10.76
N LYS A 12 9.23 9.95 10.73
CA LYS A 12 9.75 10.48 9.46
C LYS A 12 10.83 9.54 8.92
N VAL A 13 10.74 9.23 7.63
CA VAL A 13 11.72 8.42 6.91
C VAL A 13 12.44 9.25 5.86
N ARG A 14 13.73 8.96 5.62
CA ARG A 14 14.47 9.53 4.49
C ARG A 14 14.20 8.68 3.25
N ILE A 15 13.47 9.25 2.31
CA ILE A 15 13.12 8.59 1.04
C ILE A 15 13.20 9.61 -0.10
N ASP A 16 13.38 9.13 -1.33
CA ASP A 16 13.03 9.91 -2.52
C ASP A 16 11.51 9.86 -2.69
N ARG A 17 10.86 11.00 -2.50
CA ARG A 17 9.40 11.12 -2.58
C ARG A 17 8.87 10.68 -3.96
N VAL A 18 9.52 11.08 -5.04
CA VAL A 18 9.03 10.84 -6.40
C VAL A 18 9.11 9.35 -6.73
N GLN A 19 10.22 8.70 -6.36
CA GLN A 19 10.38 7.27 -6.58
C GLN A 19 9.39 6.45 -5.76
N VAL A 20 9.18 6.79 -4.48
CA VAL A 20 8.23 6.06 -3.64
C VAL A 20 6.78 6.28 -4.08
N GLU A 21 6.42 7.49 -4.52
CA GLU A 21 5.11 7.76 -5.12
C GLU A 21 4.87 6.87 -6.34
N GLN A 22 5.87 6.74 -7.24
CA GLN A 22 5.78 5.85 -8.39
C GLN A 22 5.61 4.37 -7.99
N VAL A 23 6.36 3.90 -6.99
CA VAL A 23 6.26 2.51 -6.50
C VAL A 23 4.85 2.24 -5.95
N ILE A 24 4.32 3.14 -5.12
CA ILE A 24 2.98 2.99 -4.54
C ILE A 24 1.92 2.98 -5.65
N THR A 25 2.00 3.89 -6.62
CA THR A 25 1.07 3.93 -7.75
C THR A 25 1.11 2.63 -8.55
N ASN A 26 2.31 2.10 -8.83
CA ASN A 26 2.43 0.83 -9.56
C ASN A 26 1.84 -0.34 -8.80
N LEU A 27 2.08 -0.44 -7.50
CA LEU A 27 1.51 -1.51 -6.67
C LEU A 27 -0.02 -1.45 -6.65
N VAL A 28 -0.60 -0.26 -6.46
CA VAL A 28 -2.05 -0.07 -6.47
C VAL A 28 -2.66 -0.40 -7.83
N LEU A 29 -2.04 0.05 -8.93
CA LEU A 29 -2.53 -0.25 -10.29
C LEU A 29 -2.50 -1.74 -10.59
N ASN A 30 -1.42 -2.44 -10.21
CA ASN A 30 -1.30 -3.88 -10.37
C ASN A 30 -2.40 -4.61 -9.59
N ALA A 31 -2.61 -4.21 -8.33
CA ALA A 31 -3.60 -4.82 -7.47
C ALA A 31 -5.04 -4.60 -7.98
N VAL A 32 -5.34 -3.40 -8.48
CA VAL A 32 -6.63 -3.10 -9.15
C VAL A 32 -6.81 -3.96 -10.40
N ALA A 33 -5.77 -4.15 -11.22
CA ALA A 33 -5.84 -4.96 -12.42
C ALA A 33 -6.01 -6.47 -12.12
N ALA A 34 -5.47 -6.95 -11.01
CA ALA A 34 -5.57 -8.34 -10.57
C ALA A 34 -6.93 -8.67 -9.90
N THR A 35 -7.63 -7.66 -9.38
CA THR A 35 -8.85 -7.83 -8.59
C THR A 35 -10.11 -7.89 -9.45
N ALA A 36 -10.91 -8.95 -9.28
CA ALA A 36 -12.20 -9.07 -9.95
C ALA A 36 -13.25 -8.06 -9.41
N PRO A 37 -14.31 -7.73 -10.18
CA PRO A 37 -15.40 -6.91 -9.69
C PRO A 37 -15.99 -7.46 -8.38
N GLY A 38 -16.12 -6.60 -7.37
CA GLY A 38 -16.57 -6.98 -6.02
C GLY A 38 -15.44 -7.36 -5.06
N GLY A 39 -14.20 -7.53 -5.55
CA GLY A 39 -13.04 -7.75 -4.69
C GLY A 39 -12.61 -6.50 -3.91
N GLU A 40 -11.75 -6.71 -2.93
CA GLU A 40 -11.23 -5.71 -2.01
C GLU A 40 -9.74 -5.42 -2.24
N LEU A 41 -9.36 -4.16 -1.99
CA LEU A 41 -7.98 -3.69 -1.91
C LEU A 41 -7.79 -3.01 -0.55
N LEU A 42 -6.75 -3.41 0.19
CA LEU A 42 -6.36 -2.79 1.46
C LEU A 42 -4.96 -2.18 1.33
N VAL A 43 -4.86 -0.88 1.64
CA VAL A 43 -3.58 -0.21 1.81
C VAL A 43 -3.34 0.06 3.29
N SER A 44 -2.27 -0.50 3.85
CA SER A 44 -1.95 -0.33 5.27
C SER A 44 -0.53 0.15 5.49
N THR A 45 -0.32 0.85 6.62
CA THR A 45 1.01 1.27 7.06
C THR A 45 1.23 0.98 8.53
N GLU A 46 2.43 0.50 8.86
CA GLU A 46 2.84 0.26 10.23
C GLU A 46 4.30 0.67 10.44
N ALA A 47 4.65 1.01 11.68
CA ALA A 47 6.02 1.19 12.10
C ALA A 47 6.39 0.03 13.03
N LYS A 48 7.36 -0.78 12.63
CA LYS A 48 7.78 -1.98 13.36
C LYS A 48 9.26 -2.22 13.12
N ASP A 49 9.96 -2.77 14.11
CA ASP A 49 11.37 -3.19 13.98
C ASP A 49 12.31 -2.10 13.43
N GLY A 50 12.04 -0.83 13.78
CA GLY A 50 12.82 0.32 13.33
C GLY A 50 12.59 0.73 11.87
N ALA A 51 11.61 0.14 11.19
CA ALA A 51 11.24 0.43 9.80
C ALA A 51 9.78 0.89 9.68
N VAL A 52 9.47 1.53 8.55
CA VAL A 52 8.09 1.80 8.13
C VAL A 52 7.74 0.81 7.03
N TYR A 53 6.64 0.10 7.22
CA TYR A 53 6.07 -0.81 6.25
C TYR A 53 4.86 -0.15 5.59
N LEU A 54 4.79 -0.28 4.27
CA LEU A 54 3.60 -0.01 3.47
C LEU A 54 3.20 -1.32 2.82
N ARG A 55 1.94 -1.71 2.94
CA ARG A 55 1.40 -2.92 2.33
C ARG A 55 0.23 -2.58 1.43
N VAL A 56 0.18 -3.24 0.28
CA VAL A 56 -0.94 -3.25 -0.65
C VAL A 56 -1.38 -4.70 -0.76
N GLU A 57 -2.56 -5.03 -0.25
CA GLU A 57 -3.15 -6.37 -0.30
C GLU A 57 -4.40 -6.33 -1.15
N ASP A 58 -4.56 -7.29 -2.05
CA ASP A 58 -5.77 -7.47 -2.85
C ASP A 58 -6.34 -8.88 -2.72
N THR A 59 -7.57 -9.02 -3.19
CA THR A 59 -8.31 -10.30 -3.25
C THR A 59 -8.41 -10.83 -4.68
N GLY A 60 -7.56 -10.33 -5.56
CA GLY A 60 -7.43 -10.77 -6.93
C GLY A 60 -6.78 -12.14 -7.06
N GLN A 61 -6.49 -12.52 -8.30
CA GLN A 61 -5.99 -13.86 -8.63
C GLN A 61 -4.45 -13.97 -8.50
N GLY A 62 -3.86 -13.15 -7.63
CA GLY A 62 -2.42 -13.09 -7.34
C GLY A 62 -1.97 -14.17 -6.36
#